data_AF-A0A2P4XWK6-F1
#
_entry.id   AF-A0A2P4XWK6-F1
#
_cell.length_a   1.000
_cell.length_b   1.000
_cell.length_c   1.000
_cell.angle_alpha   90.00
_cell.angle_beta   90.00
_cell.angle_gamma   90.00
#
_symmetry.space_group_name_H-M   'P 1'
#
loop_
_entity.id
_entity.type
_entity.pdbx_description
1 polymer ?
#
loop_
_entity_poly.entity_id
_entity_poly.type
_entity_poly.pdbx_seq_one_letter_code
_entity_poly.pdbx_strand_id
1 'polypeptide(L)'
;MGYSNYTEFCEDGGVEFKASNTGSGFEVEESIDFWKNPGDEDANSERATKMVEMYNELASNGTSANMEPLPSVETLTTANPKCYENNAKCASSQYGCSRSLYAQICSVCSSSGDGCEAAPSDFSFPDLTLPANASMPSSESGSSDSSTNAGGSNAESGSTKGSAHALSDESGSKSSSAATATTASAAVALMAIVASSLL
;
A
#
# COMPACT_ATOMS: atom_id res chain seq x y z
N MET A 1 2.56 17.73 -24.90
CA MET A 1 1.85 17.13 -26.05
C MET A 1 1.08 18.26 -26.73
N GLY A 2 1.41 18.57 -27.99
CA GLY A 2 0.95 19.78 -28.68
C GLY A 2 -0.50 19.72 -29.21
N TYR A 3 -1.35 18.89 -28.62
CA TYR A 3 -2.75 18.71 -29.01
C TYR A 3 -3.65 19.58 -28.15
N SER A 4 -4.75 20.07 -28.73
CA SER A 4 -5.67 20.98 -28.03
C SER A 4 -6.59 20.24 -27.06
N ASN A 5 -6.87 18.96 -27.32
CA ASN A 5 -7.71 18.10 -26.50
C ASN A 5 -7.40 16.62 -26.74
N TYR A 6 -7.97 15.75 -25.91
CA TYR A 6 -7.75 14.31 -25.99
C TYR A 6 -8.31 13.67 -27.26
N THR A 7 -9.41 14.20 -27.81
CA THR A 7 -10.00 13.70 -29.07
C THR A 7 -9.04 13.85 -30.23
N GLU A 8 -8.42 15.03 -30.39
CA GLU A 8 -7.43 15.29 -31.45
C GLU A 8 -6.23 14.35 -31.34
N PHE A 9 -5.73 14.12 -30.12
CA PHE A 9 -4.66 13.17 -29.86
C PHE A 9 -5.03 11.73 -30.31
N CYS A 10 -6.23 11.27 -29.97
CA CYS A 10 -6.69 9.93 -30.36
C CYS A 10 -6.96 9.80 -31.86
N GLU A 11 -7.54 10.83 -32.49
CA GLU A 11 -7.84 10.84 -33.93
C GLU A 11 -6.56 10.84 -34.79
N ASP A 12 -5.48 11.42 -34.29
CA ASP A 12 -4.13 11.37 -34.91
C ASP A 12 -3.40 10.04 -34.64
N GLY A 13 -4.08 9.06 -34.03
CA GLY A 13 -3.54 7.73 -33.74
C GLY A 13 -2.72 7.65 -32.45
N GLY A 14 -2.78 8.67 -31.58
CA GLY A 14 -2.11 8.68 -30.30
C GLY A 14 -2.66 7.61 -29.34
N VAL A 15 -1.75 6.92 -28.66
CA VAL A 15 -2.05 5.91 -27.65
C VAL A 15 -1.63 6.42 -26.28
N GLU A 16 -2.61 6.62 -25.38
CA GLU A 16 -2.30 7.09 -24.02
C GLU A 16 -1.55 6.02 -23.23
N PHE A 17 -2.08 4.80 -23.24
CA PHE A 17 -1.51 3.67 -22.52
C PHE A 17 -1.96 2.36 -23.14
N LYS A 18 -0.99 1.50 -23.48
CA LYS A 18 -1.18 0.15 -23.99
C LYS A 18 -0.17 -0.76 -23.30
N ALA A 19 -0.69 -1.78 -22.63
CA ALA A 19 0.12 -2.75 -21.92
C ALA A 19 -0.49 -4.14 -21.99
N SER A 20 0.37 -5.15 -21.90
CA SER A 20 -0.02 -6.56 -21.86
C SER A 20 0.25 -7.14 -20.47
N ASN A 21 -0.65 -7.99 -19.98
CA ASN A 21 -0.48 -8.69 -18.69
C ASN A 21 0.50 -9.86 -18.86
N THR A 22 1.50 -9.95 -17.98
CA THR A 22 2.57 -10.96 -18.03
C THR A 22 2.39 -12.09 -17.02
N GLY A 23 1.30 -12.11 -16.26
CA GLY A 23 1.06 -13.01 -15.13
C GLY A 23 1.74 -12.56 -13.83
N SER A 24 2.87 -11.87 -13.91
CA SER A 24 3.59 -11.27 -12.77
C SER A 24 3.53 -9.74 -12.75
N GLY A 25 2.74 -9.12 -13.62
CA GLY A 25 2.65 -7.66 -13.77
C GLY A 25 2.13 -7.26 -15.16
N PHE A 26 2.66 -6.16 -15.69
CA PHE A 26 2.37 -5.65 -17.02
C PHE A 26 3.64 -5.24 -17.75
N GLU A 27 3.64 -5.39 -19.07
CA GLU A 27 4.64 -4.84 -19.98
C GLU A 27 3.99 -3.71 -20.78
N VAL A 28 4.58 -2.51 -20.73
CA VAL A 28 4.07 -1.34 -21.46
C VAL A 28 4.57 -1.40 -22.90
N GLU A 29 3.65 -1.48 -23.85
CA GLU A 29 3.95 -1.52 -25.28
C GLU A 29 4.06 -0.11 -25.87
N GLU A 30 3.14 0.76 -25.49
CA GLU A 30 3.05 2.13 -25.99
C GLU A 30 2.37 2.99 -24.93
N SER A 31 2.90 4.19 -24.70
CA SER A 31 2.31 5.13 -23.76
C SER A 31 2.84 6.54 -23.97
N ILE A 32 2.11 7.52 -23.46
CA ILE A 32 2.64 8.87 -23.27
C ILE A 32 3.68 8.88 -22.15
N ASP A 33 4.55 9.90 -22.13
CA ASP A 33 5.64 10.03 -21.14
C ASP A 33 5.14 9.91 -19.68
N PHE A 34 3.94 10.40 -19.41
CA PHE A 34 3.32 10.31 -18.08
C PHE A 34 3.21 8.85 -17.59
N TRP A 35 2.87 7.90 -18.47
CA TRP A 35 2.62 6.50 -18.12
C TRP A 35 3.79 5.55 -18.44
N LYS A 36 4.96 6.08 -18.81
CA LYS A 36 6.09 5.26 -19.29
C LYS A 36 6.57 4.18 -18.32
N ASN A 37 6.58 4.49 -17.02
CA ASN A 37 7.02 3.59 -15.95
C ASN A 37 5.92 3.45 -14.88
N PRO A 38 4.81 2.71 -15.12
CA PRO A 38 3.67 2.70 -14.21
C PRO A 38 3.93 1.89 -12.92
N GLY A 39 4.83 0.92 -12.97
CA GLY A 39 5.20 0.07 -11.83
C GLY A 39 6.36 0.62 -10.99
N ASP A 40 6.93 1.75 -11.39
CA ASP A 40 8.07 2.37 -10.72
C ASP A 40 7.57 3.32 -9.61
N GLU A 41 8.03 3.10 -8.38
CA GLU A 41 7.57 3.83 -7.19
C GLU A 41 7.94 5.32 -7.25
N ASP A 42 9.16 5.64 -7.68
CA ASP A 42 9.65 7.01 -7.77
C ASP A 42 8.88 7.79 -8.84
N ALA A 43 8.68 7.19 -10.02
CA ALA A 43 7.86 7.77 -11.08
C ALA A 43 6.42 8.00 -10.63
N ASN A 44 5.84 7.10 -9.82
CA ASN A 44 4.52 7.29 -9.24
C ASN A 44 4.49 8.42 -8.21
N SER A 45 5.51 8.54 -7.37
CA SER A 45 5.65 9.63 -6.39
C SER A 45 5.76 10.99 -7.09
N GLU A 46 6.54 11.08 -8.15
CA GLU A 46 6.65 12.30 -8.97
C GLU A 46 5.33 12.66 -9.66
N ARG A 47 4.61 11.67 -10.21
CA ARG A 47 3.28 11.88 -10.80
C ARG A 47 2.29 12.45 -9.79
N ALA A 48 2.24 11.86 -8.59
CA ALA A 48 1.37 12.34 -7.51
C ALA A 48 1.74 13.76 -7.08
N THR A 49 3.04 14.04 -6.94
CA THR A 49 3.55 15.38 -6.60
C THR A 49 3.10 16.42 -7.62
N LYS A 50 3.31 16.17 -8.92
CA LYS A 50 2.88 17.10 -10.00
C LYS A 50 1.37 17.35 -10.00
N MET A 51 0.56 16.32 -9.74
CA MET A 51 -0.90 16.46 -9.65
C MET A 51 -1.30 17.37 -8.48
N VAL A 52 -0.71 17.17 -7.30
CA VAL A 52 -0.97 17.98 -6.11
C VAL A 52 -0.51 19.42 -6.32
N GLU A 53 0.67 19.64 -6.91
CA GLU A 53 1.18 20.97 -7.26
C GLU A 53 0.22 21.70 -8.20
N MET A 54 -0.19 21.05 -9.30
CA MET A 54 -1.15 21.61 -10.25
C MET A 54 -2.49 21.96 -9.59
N TYR A 55 -3.02 21.06 -8.74
CA TYR A 55 -4.24 21.33 -7.98
C TYR A 55 -4.07 22.55 -7.07
N ASN A 56 -2.96 22.63 -6.32
CA ASN A 56 -2.71 23.71 -5.38
C ASN A 56 -2.50 25.06 -6.07
N GLU A 57 -1.85 25.07 -7.24
CA GLU A 57 -1.75 26.25 -8.09
C GLU A 57 -3.14 26.72 -8.54
N LEU A 58 -3.97 25.79 -9.03
CA LEU A 58 -5.34 26.09 -9.46
C LEU A 58 -6.23 26.57 -8.31
N ALA A 59 -6.09 26.00 -7.12
CA ALA A 59 -6.82 26.43 -5.93
C ALA A 59 -6.37 27.83 -5.46
N SER A 60 -5.08 28.14 -5.60
CA SER A 60 -4.49 29.40 -5.11
C SER A 60 -4.61 30.57 -6.10
N ASN A 61 -4.94 30.31 -7.38
CA ASN A 61 -4.93 31.35 -8.42
C ASN A 61 -6.10 32.35 -8.37
N GLY A 62 -7.02 32.22 -7.40
CA GLY A 62 -8.15 33.13 -7.20
C GLY A 62 -9.29 32.97 -8.20
N THR A 63 -9.18 32.06 -9.18
CA THR A 63 -10.26 31.76 -10.15
C THR A 63 -11.15 30.59 -9.69
N SER A 64 -10.66 29.80 -8.75
CA SER A 64 -11.33 28.59 -8.24
C SER A 64 -11.99 28.84 -6.89
N ALA A 65 -13.14 29.53 -6.90
CA ALA A 65 -13.80 30.01 -5.67
C ALA A 65 -14.20 28.93 -4.65
N ASN A 66 -14.22 27.65 -5.03
CA ASN A 66 -14.62 26.52 -4.19
C ASN A 66 -13.47 25.52 -3.94
N MET A 67 -12.23 25.86 -4.31
CA MET A 67 -11.07 25.01 -4.10
C MET A 67 -10.21 25.59 -2.97
N GLU A 68 -9.79 24.72 -2.06
CA GLU A 68 -8.82 25.05 -1.02
C GLU A 68 -7.53 24.24 -1.29
N PRO A 69 -6.34 24.84 -1.16
CA PRO A 69 -5.10 24.09 -1.31
C PRO A 69 -5.05 22.88 -0.38
N LEU A 70 -4.59 21.74 -0.91
CA LEU A 70 -4.36 20.53 -0.14
C LEU A 70 -3.16 20.74 0.81
N PRO A 71 -3.25 20.29 2.07
CA PRO A 71 -2.10 20.30 2.99
C PRO A 71 -0.93 19.47 2.45
N SER A 72 0.30 19.82 2.86
CA SER A 72 1.47 19.01 2.53
C SER A 72 1.42 17.64 3.22
N VAL A 73 2.08 16.64 2.63
CA VAL A 73 2.26 15.31 3.24
C VAL A 73 2.86 15.43 4.63
N GLU A 74 3.83 16.32 4.83
CA GLU A 74 4.44 16.58 6.13
C GLU A 74 3.40 17.08 7.14
N THR A 75 2.57 18.05 6.75
CA THR A 75 1.49 18.58 7.61
C THR A 75 0.51 17.49 8.01
N LEU A 76 0.08 16.66 7.06
CA LEU A 76 -0.83 15.53 7.32
C LEU A 76 -0.18 14.48 8.23
N THR A 77 1.11 14.20 8.02
CA THR A 77 1.87 13.24 8.82
C THR A 77 2.05 13.72 10.26
N THR A 78 2.35 15.00 10.47
CA THR A 78 2.45 15.62 11.79
C THR A 78 1.10 15.69 12.51
N ALA A 79 0.00 15.89 11.77
CA ALA A 79 -1.34 15.93 12.34
C ALA A 79 -1.84 14.54 12.79
N ASN A 80 -1.28 13.45 12.28
CA ASN A 80 -1.65 12.10 12.70
C ASN A 80 -1.18 11.84 14.15
N PRO A 81 -2.10 11.44 15.06
CA PRO A 81 -1.73 11.04 16.42
C PRO A 81 -0.65 9.96 16.41
N LYS A 82 0.15 9.84 17.47
CA LYS A 82 1.15 8.77 17.56
C LYS A 82 0.47 7.41 17.49
N CYS A 83 1.16 6.39 16.99
CA CYS A 83 0.54 5.09 16.78
C CYS A 83 0.01 4.46 18.09
N TYR A 84 0.73 4.66 19.20
CA TYR A 84 0.26 4.21 20.51
C TYR A 84 -0.97 4.97 21.02
N GLU A 85 -1.27 6.17 20.51
CA GLU A 85 -2.46 6.94 20.89
C GLU A 85 -3.73 6.46 20.20
N ASN A 86 -3.60 5.83 19.03
CA ASN A 86 -4.75 5.40 18.22
C ASN A 86 -4.90 3.86 18.13
N ASN A 87 -3.90 3.09 18.57
CA ASN A 87 -3.95 1.63 18.50
C ASN A 87 -3.45 0.97 19.79
N ALA A 88 -4.35 0.24 20.47
CA ALA A 88 -4.03 -0.46 21.71
C ALA A 88 -2.87 -1.46 21.58
N LYS A 89 -2.73 -2.16 20.43
CA LYS A 89 -1.61 -3.08 20.20
C LYS A 89 -0.28 -2.33 20.14
N CYS A 90 -0.28 -1.12 19.58
CA CYS A 90 0.89 -0.26 19.52
C CYS A 90 1.26 0.29 20.90
N ALA A 91 0.25 0.61 21.72
CA ALA A 91 0.47 1.06 23.09
C ALA A 91 1.16 0.02 23.97
N SER A 92 0.85 -1.27 23.76
CA SER A 92 1.46 -2.37 24.51
C SER A 92 2.73 -2.96 23.88
N SER A 93 3.13 -2.49 22.69
CA SER A 93 4.25 -3.07 21.93
C SER A 93 5.60 -2.65 22.52
N GLN A 94 6.49 -3.62 22.77
CA GLN A 94 7.84 -3.37 23.29
C GLN A 94 8.65 -2.40 22.43
N TYR A 95 8.56 -2.55 21.10
CA TYR A 95 9.25 -1.68 20.15
C TYR A 95 8.32 -0.64 19.53
N GLY A 96 7.07 -0.57 20.01
CA GLY A 96 6.07 0.33 19.47
C GLY A 96 5.58 -0.05 18.08
N CYS A 97 5.19 0.97 17.34
CA CYS A 97 4.71 0.87 15.97
C CYS A 97 5.31 1.97 15.10
N SER A 98 5.34 1.71 13.80
CA SER A 98 5.71 2.68 12.78
C SER A 98 4.60 2.86 11.76
N ARG A 99 4.71 3.95 10.98
CA ARG A 99 3.89 4.19 9.80
C ARG A 99 4.76 4.13 8.57
N SER A 100 4.18 3.64 7.48
CA SER A 100 4.81 3.64 6.16
C SER A 100 3.83 4.16 5.11
N LEU A 101 4.41 4.69 4.03
CA LEU A 101 3.69 5.17 2.84
C LEU A 101 2.65 6.26 3.14
N TYR A 102 1.92 6.71 2.11
CA TYR A 102 0.86 7.72 2.28
C TYR A 102 -0.37 7.20 3.02
N ALA A 103 -0.51 5.88 3.18
CA ALA A 103 -1.61 5.28 3.92
C ALA A 103 -1.52 5.54 5.44
N GLN A 104 -0.32 5.79 5.96
CA GLN A 104 -0.10 6.17 7.36
C GLN A 104 -0.68 5.16 8.38
N ILE A 105 -0.73 3.88 7.99
CA ILE A 105 -1.26 2.79 8.82
C ILE A 105 -0.18 2.37 9.83
N CYS A 106 -0.57 2.28 11.10
CA CYS A 106 0.31 1.83 12.17
C CYS A 106 0.54 0.32 12.10
N SER A 107 1.81 -0.06 12.01
CA SER A 107 2.26 -1.46 12.00
C SER A 107 3.19 -1.72 13.19
N VAL A 108 3.00 -2.87 13.85
CA VAL A 108 3.81 -3.27 15.01
C VAL A 108 5.24 -3.56 14.56
N CYS A 109 6.21 -2.96 15.25
CA CYS A 109 7.61 -3.20 14.98
C CYS A 109 8.11 -4.49 15.63
N SER A 110 8.89 -5.27 14.88
CA SER A 110 9.54 -6.49 15.38
C SER A 110 10.85 -6.22 16.13
N SER A 111 11.44 -5.04 15.95
CA SER A 111 12.65 -4.56 16.63
C SER A 111 12.63 -3.04 16.76
N SER A 112 13.50 -2.49 17.62
CA SER A 112 13.77 -1.05 17.64
C SER A 112 14.35 -0.59 16.30
N GLY A 113 13.92 0.56 15.80
CA GLY A 113 14.41 1.13 14.54
C GLY A 113 13.76 2.47 14.23
N ASP A 114 14.16 3.08 13.11
CA ASP A 114 13.63 4.37 12.68
C ASP A 114 12.11 4.29 12.47
N GLY A 115 11.41 5.28 13.04
CA GLY A 115 9.95 5.36 13.00
C GLY A 115 9.20 4.40 13.92
N CYS A 116 9.88 3.47 14.60
CA CYS A 116 9.27 2.59 15.60
C CYS A 116 9.17 3.28 16.95
N GLU A 117 8.01 3.86 17.24
CA GLU A 117 7.78 4.65 18.45
C GLU A 117 6.97 3.86 19.47
N ALA A 118 7.62 3.50 20.57
CA ALA A 118 6.99 2.85 21.72
C ALA A 118 6.26 3.88 22.59
N ALA A 119 5.18 3.44 23.24
CA ALA A 119 4.49 4.26 24.22
C ALA A 119 5.42 4.61 25.40
N PRO A 120 5.38 5.85 25.91
CA PRO A 120 6.00 6.20 27.19
C PRO A 120 5.52 5.28 28.32
N SER A 121 6.35 5.04 29.34
CA SER A 121 6.01 4.09 30.41
C SER A 121 4.83 4.54 31.29
N ASP A 122 4.47 5.82 31.24
CA ASP A 122 3.33 6.43 31.92
C ASP A 122 2.07 6.52 31.04
N PHE A 123 2.15 6.15 29.76
CA PHE A 123 1.01 6.12 28.86
C PHE A 123 0.16 4.86 29.09
N SER A 124 -1.16 5.05 29.11
CA SER A 124 -2.13 3.95 29.12
C SER A 124 -3.17 4.20 28.04
N PHE A 125 -3.45 3.19 27.23
CA PHE A 125 -4.48 3.28 26.20
C PHE A 125 -5.87 3.38 26.86
N PRO A 126 -6.74 4.31 26.44
CA PRO A 126 -8.02 4.52 27.09
C PRO A 126 -8.94 3.30 26.93
N ASP A 127 -9.62 2.94 28.01
CA ASP A 127 -10.70 1.95 27.97
C ASP A 127 -11.93 2.56 27.28
N LEU A 128 -12.33 1.98 26.16
CA LEU A 128 -13.52 2.41 25.42
C LEU A 128 -14.77 1.77 26.02
N THR A 129 -15.73 2.61 26.44
CA THR A 129 -17.04 2.14 26.90
C THR A 129 -18.05 2.22 25.76
N LEU A 130 -18.94 1.22 25.68
CA LEU A 130 -20.04 1.27 24.74
C LEU A 130 -21.01 2.39 25.15
N PRO A 131 -21.57 3.13 24.17
CA PRO A 131 -22.63 4.09 24.48
C PRO A 131 -23.85 3.37 25.06
N ALA A 132 -24.56 4.02 25.98
CA ALA A 132 -25.65 3.45 26.79
C ALA A 132 -26.81 2.82 25.99
N ASN A 133 -26.89 3.06 24.68
CA ASN A 133 -27.92 2.52 23.78
C ASN A 133 -27.40 1.45 22.80
N ALA A 134 -26.20 0.90 23.03
CA ALA A 134 -25.65 -0.22 22.27
C ALA A 134 -26.32 -1.54 22.71
N SER A 135 -27.61 -1.69 22.43
CA SER A 135 -28.31 -2.97 22.60
C SER A 135 -27.88 -3.93 21.48
N MET A 136 -26.84 -4.73 21.72
CA MET A 136 -26.59 -5.93 20.92
C MET A 136 -27.35 -7.10 21.57
N PRO A 137 -28.16 -7.88 20.81
CA PRO A 137 -28.80 -9.07 21.34
C PRO A 137 -27.72 -10.11 21.65
N SER A 138 -27.67 -10.54 22.89
CA SER A 138 -26.78 -11.61 23.35
C SER A 138 -27.29 -12.93 22.76
N SER A 139 -26.54 -13.53 21.83
CA SER A 139 -26.75 -14.93 21.46
C SER A 139 -25.94 -15.80 22.41
N GLU A 140 -26.65 -16.58 23.21
CA GLU A 140 -26.15 -17.45 24.25
C GLU A 140 -25.24 -18.57 23.74
N SER A 141 -24.34 -19.01 24.62
CA SER A 141 -23.50 -20.20 24.48
C SER A 141 -24.32 -21.49 24.45
N GLY A 142 -23.95 -22.46 23.61
CA GLY A 142 -24.42 -23.84 23.80
C GLY A 142 -24.12 -24.83 22.66
N SER A 143 -23.12 -25.68 22.89
CA SER A 143 -23.06 -27.12 22.55
C SER A 143 -22.95 -27.61 21.10
N SER A 144 -21.76 -28.15 20.84
CA SER A 144 -21.45 -29.55 20.48
C SER A 144 -22.23 -30.31 19.39
N ASP A 145 -21.39 -30.86 18.51
CA ASP A 145 -21.41 -32.22 17.96
C ASP A 145 -21.89 -32.52 16.53
N SER A 146 -20.94 -33.18 15.85
CA SER A 146 -21.08 -34.22 14.83
C SER A 146 -21.30 -33.81 13.37
N SER A 147 -20.19 -33.82 12.62
CA SER A 147 -20.19 -34.08 11.19
C SER A 147 -20.52 -35.56 10.93
N THR A 148 -21.65 -35.83 10.28
CA THR A 148 -21.84 -37.04 9.47
C THR A 148 -22.27 -36.66 8.07
N ASN A 149 -21.62 -37.33 7.11
CA ASN A 149 -21.74 -37.11 5.67
C ASN A 149 -23.08 -37.54 5.07
N ALA A 150 -23.33 -36.96 3.90
CA ALA A 150 -23.89 -37.56 2.68
C ALA A 150 -25.37 -37.31 2.35
N GLY A 151 -25.58 -36.60 1.23
CA GLY A 151 -26.44 -37.08 0.15
C GLY A 151 -27.62 -36.19 -0.25
N GLY A 152 -27.51 -35.57 -1.43
CA GLY A 152 -28.59 -35.61 -2.42
C GLY A 152 -29.48 -34.37 -2.61
N SER A 153 -29.24 -33.68 -3.74
CA SER A 153 -30.25 -33.24 -4.73
C SER A 153 -31.05 -31.94 -4.50
N ASN A 154 -30.72 -30.95 -5.34
CA ASN A 154 -31.56 -29.98 -6.08
C ASN A 154 -32.93 -29.55 -5.51
N ALA A 155 -33.09 -28.26 -5.17
CA ALA A 155 -33.73 -27.24 -6.03
C ALA A 155 -33.99 -25.92 -5.28
N GLU A 156 -33.75 -24.81 -5.99
CA GLU A 156 -34.29 -23.43 -5.86
C GLU A 156 -34.45 -22.77 -4.48
N SER A 157 -33.73 -21.65 -4.27
CA SER A 157 -34.30 -20.29 -4.33
C SER A 157 -33.43 -19.27 -3.57
N GLY A 158 -33.11 -18.15 -4.23
CA GLY A 158 -33.17 -16.81 -3.62
C GLY A 158 -32.03 -16.30 -2.73
N SER A 159 -31.32 -15.30 -3.27
CA SER A 159 -30.76 -14.12 -2.60
C SER A 159 -29.49 -14.20 -1.74
N THR A 160 -28.42 -13.70 -2.35
CA THR A 160 -27.51 -12.63 -1.88
C THR A 160 -27.04 -12.64 -0.41
N LYS A 161 -25.74 -12.84 -0.21
CA LYS A 161 -24.78 -11.79 0.22
C LYS A 161 -23.39 -12.40 0.36
N GLY A 162 -22.46 -11.92 -0.47
CA GLY A 162 -21.04 -12.21 -0.34
C GLY A 162 -20.50 -11.52 0.91
N SER A 163 -19.97 -12.32 1.84
CA SER A 163 -19.10 -11.82 2.89
C SER A 163 -17.66 -12.10 2.47
N ALA A 164 -16.89 -11.02 2.43
CA ALA A 164 -15.46 -11.00 2.15
C ALA A 164 -14.72 -11.93 3.12
N HIS A 165 -14.06 -12.94 2.55
CA HIS A 165 -13.15 -13.81 3.28
C HIS A 165 -11.84 -13.04 3.49
N ALA A 166 -11.50 -12.79 4.76
CA ALA A 166 -10.19 -12.29 5.15
C ALA A 166 -9.13 -13.32 4.79
N LEU A 167 -8.11 -12.90 4.05
CA LEU A 167 -6.91 -13.67 3.75
C LEU A 167 -6.07 -13.73 5.04
N SER A 168 -5.89 -14.93 5.57
CA SER A 168 -4.91 -15.22 6.61
C SER A 168 -3.77 -15.96 5.92
N ASP A 169 -2.61 -15.31 5.80
CA ASP A 169 -1.36 -15.94 5.39
C ASP A 169 -0.82 -16.80 6.54
N GLU A 170 -0.77 -18.12 6.35
CA GLU A 170 -0.02 -19.04 7.20
C GLU A 170 1.26 -19.46 6.45
N SER A 171 2.39 -18.88 6.85
CA SER A 171 3.71 -19.31 6.40
C SER A 171 4.11 -20.60 7.12
N GLY A 172 3.89 -21.73 6.45
CA GLY A 172 4.33 -23.06 6.88
C GLY A 172 5.54 -23.54 6.08
N SER A 173 6.73 -23.38 6.64
CA SER A 173 7.99 -23.95 6.14
C SER A 173 7.92 -25.48 6.02
N LYS A 174 8.17 -26.04 4.83
CA LYS A 174 8.64 -27.41 4.68
C LYS A 174 9.82 -27.51 3.73
N SER A 175 10.92 -27.94 4.34
CA SER A 175 12.19 -28.39 3.80
C SER A 175 12.04 -29.35 2.62
N SER A 176 12.87 -29.19 1.59
CA SER A 176 13.25 -30.26 0.66
C SER A 176 14.66 -29.98 0.14
N SER A 177 15.58 -30.86 0.51
CA SER A 177 16.98 -30.85 0.15
C SER A 177 17.18 -31.22 -1.33
N ALA A 178 18.06 -30.50 -2.03
CA ALA A 178 18.77 -31.02 -3.19
C ALA A 178 20.17 -30.41 -3.21
N ALA A 179 21.18 -31.27 -3.33
CA ALA A 179 22.58 -30.97 -3.17
C ALA A 179 23.26 -30.56 -4.48
N THR A 180 24.42 -29.90 -4.31
CA THR A 180 25.62 -29.86 -5.18
C THR A 180 25.62 -28.86 -6.34
N ALA A 181 26.48 -27.83 -6.24
CA ALA A 181 27.78 -27.77 -6.93
C ALA A 181 28.49 -26.43 -6.66
N THR A 182 29.64 -26.50 -6.00
CA THR A 182 30.63 -25.43 -5.88
C THR A 182 31.30 -25.15 -7.22
N THR A 183 31.24 -23.89 -7.69
CA THR A 183 32.29 -23.31 -8.52
C THR A 183 32.57 -21.88 -8.05
N ALA A 184 33.74 -21.72 -7.43
CA ALA A 184 34.36 -20.42 -7.23
C ALA A 184 34.76 -19.84 -8.59
N SER A 185 34.55 -18.55 -8.81
CA SER A 185 35.27 -17.82 -9.85
C SER A 185 35.51 -16.38 -9.41
N ALA A 186 36.76 -16.00 -9.58
CA ALA A 186 37.46 -14.91 -8.93
C ALA A 186 37.05 -13.54 -9.49
N ALA A 187 37.17 -12.55 -8.60
CA ALA A 187 37.16 -11.13 -8.92
C ALA A 187 38.23 -10.79 -9.97
N VAL A 188 37.83 -10.04 -10.99
CA VAL A 188 38.75 -9.26 -11.83
C VAL A 188 38.30 -7.81 -11.78
N ALA A 189 38.97 -7.05 -10.92
CA ALA A 189 38.95 -5.59 -10.96
C ALA A 189 39.94 -5.14 -12.04
N LEU A 190 39.46 -4.36 -13.01
CA LEU A 190 40.30 -3.62 -13.96
C LEU A 190 39.85 -2.16 -13.96
N MET A 191 40.49 -1.38 -13.09
CA MET A 191 40.49 0.09 -13.13
C MET A 191 41.54 0.53 -14.15
N ALA A 192 41.11 1.19 -15.22
CA ALA A 192 41.98 2.00 -16.06
C ALA A 192 41.17 3.16 -16.64
N ILE A 193 41.33 4.36 -16.07
CA ILE A 193 41.17 5.60 -16.82
C ILE A 193 42.45 6.41 -16.65
N VAL A 194 43.13 6.53 -17.78
CA VAL A 194 44.35 7.26 -18.02
C VAL A 194 44.05 8.75 -17.95
N ALA A 195 44.81 9.46 -17.13
CA ALA A 195 44.94 10.90 -17.21
C ALA A 195 45.79 11.26 -18.44
N SER A 196 45.31 12.19 -19.27
CA SER A 196 46.18 13.05 -20.08
C SER A 196 45.48 14.37 -20.39
N SER A 197 46.12 15.41 -19.90
CA SER A 197 45.86 16.83 -20.11
C SER A 197 46.28 17.28 -21.52
N LEU A 198 45.87 18.51 -21.88
CA LEU A 198 46.38 19.39 -22.96
C LEU A 198 45.75 19.26 -24.36
N LEU A 199 44.72 20.07 -24.61
CA LEU A 199 44.73 21.22 -25.53
C LEU A 199 43.44 22.03 -25.39
#